data_AF-A0A970ATQ9-F1
#
_entry.id   AF-A0A970ATQ9-F1
#
_cell.length_a   1.000
_cell.length_b   1.000
_cell.length_c   1.000
_cell.angle_alpha   90.00
_cell.angle_beta   90.00
_cell.angle_gamma   90.00
#
_symmetry.space_group_name_H-M   'P 1'
#
loop_
_entity.id
_entity.type
_entity.pdbx_description
1 polymer ?
#
loop_
_entity_poly.entity_id
_entity_poly.type
_entity_poly.pdbx_seq_one_letter_code
_entity_poly.pdbx_strand_id
1 'polypeptide(L)' 'MALRVGRAARCDLADRRGLMLLRRDLRLWAEENALWTPPPLLDRLIRDGLTLAALNEA' A
#
# COMPACT_ATOMS: atom_id res chain seq x y z
N MET A 1 -18.01 6.95 18.66
CA MET A 1 -18.03 5.51 18.31
C MET A 1 -17.11 5.31 17.12
N ALA A 2 -15.80 5.18 17.37
CA ALA A 2 -14.76 5.13 16.33
C ALA A 2 -14.55 3.66 15.92
N LEU A 3 -14.97 3.30 14.71
CA LEU A 3 -14.74 1.98 14.15
C LEU A 3 -13.24 1.77 13.99
N ARG A 4 -12.71 0.83 14.76
CA ARG A 4 -11.35 0.29 14.65
C ARG A 4 -11.25 -0.44 13.30
N VAL A 5 -10.97 0.29 12.23
CA VAL A 5 -10.62 -0.30 10.93
C VAL A 5 -9.23 -0.93 11.10
N GLY A 6 -9.27 -2.21 11.50
CA GLY A 6 -8.11 -3.04 11.75
C GLY A 6 -7.21 -3.13 10.52
N ARG A 7 -5.90 -3.14 10.74
CA ARG A 7 -4.83 -3.18 9.72
C ARG A 7 -5.15 -4.06 8.49
N ALA A 8 -5.77 -5.22 8.67
CA ALA A 8 -6.11 -6.16 7.61
C ALA A 8 -7.06 -5.60 6.55
N ALA A 9 -8.07 -4.80 6.94
CA ALA A 9 -9.03 -4.23 6.00
C ALA A 9 -8.40 -3.20 5.05
N ARG A 10 -7.26 -2.62 5.42
CA ARG A 10 -6.54 -1.64 4.58
C ARG A 10 -5.66 -2.31 3.53
N CYS A 11 -5.09 -3.48 3.83
CA CYS A 11 -4.31 -4.26 2.87
C CYS A 11 -5.21 -4.84 1.77
N ASP A 12 -6.38 -5.37 2.12
CA ASP A 12 -7.34 -5.93 1.14
C ASP A 12 -7.85 -4.84 0.17
N LEU A 13 -8.07 -3.62 0.69
CA LEU A 13 -8.47 -2.49 -0.14
C LEU A 13 -7.36 -2.05 -1.11
N ALA A 14 -6.10 -2.12 -0.67
CA ALA A 14 -4.94 -1.80 -1.48
C ALA A 14 -4.72 -2.81 -2.62
N ASP A 15 -4.95 -4.09 -2.35
CA ASP A 15 -4.86 -5.17 -3.34
C ASP A 15 -5.88 -4.98 -4.48
N ARG A 16 -7.09 -4.48 -4.17
CA ARG A 16 -8.16 -4.28 -5.16
C ARG A 16 -8.12 -2.91 -5.87
N ARG A 17 -7.52 -1.88 -5.27
CA ARG A 17 -7.45 -0.51 -5.83
C ARG A 17 -6.22 -0.26 -6.72
N GLY A 18 -5.19 -1.11 -6.63
CA GLY A 18 -3.97 -0.98 -7.42
C GLY A 18 -2.87 -0.14 -6.75
N LEU A 19 -1.61 -0.40 -7.14
CA LEU A 19 -0.42 0.08 -6.44
C LEU A 19 -0.30 1.61 -6.37
N MET A 20 -0.82 2.35 -7.36
CA MET A 20 -0.78 3.82 -7.33
C MET A 20 -1.62 4.40 -6.20
N LEU A 21 -2.78 3.80 -5.92
CA LEU A 21 -3.66 4.22 -4.82
C LEU A 21 -3.05 3.82 -3.47
N LEU A 22 -2.49 2.61 -3.36
CA LEU A 22 -1.74 2.21 -2.17
C LEU A 22 -0.57 3.17 -1.87
N ARG A 23 0.22 3.56 -2.88
CA ARG A 23 1.31 4.53 -2.71
C ARG A 23 0.79 5.87 -2.18
N ARG A 24 -0.32 6.35 -2.73
CA ARG A 24 -0.96 7.60 -2.28
C ARG A 24 -1.40 7.50 -0.82
N ASP A 25 -2.06 6.42 -0.45
CA ASP A 25 -2.57 6.22 0.91
C ASP A 25 -1.43 6.07 1.92
N LEU A 26 -0.35 5.36 1.56
CA LEU A 26 0.87 5.27 2.38
C LEU A 26 1.52 6.64 2.59
N ARG A 27 1.61 7.49 1.56
CA ARG A 27 2.15 8.85 1.70
C ARG A 27 1.29 9.70 2.63
N LEU A 28 -0.03 9.63 2.51
CA LEU A 28 -0.94 10.34 3.41
C LEU A 28 -0.77 9.89 4.86
N TRP A 29 -0.67 8.57 5.10
CA TRP A 29 -0.45 8.08 6.46
C TRP A 29 0.97 8.35 6.98
N ALA A 30 1.95 8.52 6.10
CA ALA A 30 3.32 8.87 6.47
C ALA A 30 3.41 10.29 7.07
N GLU A 31 2.49 11.19 6.71
CA GLU A 31 2.38 12.52 7.31
C GLU A 31 2.02 12.43 8.80
N GLU A 32 1.24 11.42 9.18
CA GLU A 32 0.84 11.19 10.58
C GLU A 32 1.88 10.33 11.33
N ASN A 33 2.51 9.38 10.66
CA ASN A 33 3.51 8.48 11.26
C ASN A 33 4.47 7.90 10.21
N ALA A 34 5.77 8.11 10.42
CA ALA A 34 6.85 7.65 9.53
C ALA A 34 6.88 6.12 9.30
N LEU A 35 6.23 5.31 10.15
CA LEU A 35 6.07 3.87 9.92
C LEU A 35 5.39 3.55 8.57
N TRP A 36 4.61 4.49 8.03
CA TRP A 36 3.87 4.32 6.77
C TRP A 36 4.63 4.82 5.54
N THR A 37 5.92 5.18 5.66
CA THR A 37 6.71 5.60 4.50
C THR A 37 6.74 4.49 3.44
N PRO A 38 6.33 4.78 2.18
CA PRO A 38 6.31 3.76 1.14
C PRO A 38 7.73 3.26 0.84
N PRO A 39 7.96 1.93 0.79
CA PRO A 39 9.27 1.39 0.49
C PRO A 39 9.63 1.59 -1.00
N PRO A 40 10.93 1.75 -1.35
CA PRO A 40 11.37 1.93 -2.74
C PRO A 40 10.96 0.80 -3.69
N LEU A 41 10.74 -0.41 -3.15
CA LEU A 41 10.24 -1.56 -3.92
C LEU A 41 8.87 -1.27 -4.54
N LEU A 42 8.00 -0.53 -3.84
CA LEU A 42 6.68 -0.18 -4.33
C LEU A 42 6.75 0.67 -5.61
N ASP A 43 7.68 1.62 -5.65
CA ASP A 43 7.90 2.47 -6.83
C ASP A 43 8.46 1.67 -8.02
N ARG A 44 9.29 0.63 -7.77
CA ARG A 44 9.75 -0.28 -8.81
C ARG A 44 8.60 -1.07 -9.41
N LEU A 45 7.76 -1.68 -8.58
CA LEU A 45 6.59 -2.43 -9.06
C LEU A 45 5.64 -1.57 -9.89
N ILE A 46 5.40 -0.33 -9.48
CA ILE A 46 4.57 0.62 -10.25
C ILE A 46 5.19 0.92 -11.61
N ARG A 47 6.50 1.19 -11.66
CA ARG A 47 7.21 1.46 -12.92
C ARG A 47 7.18 0.27 -13.87
N ASP A 48 7.33 -0.93 -13.31
CA ASP A 48 7.43 -2.17 -14.08
C ASP A 48 6.03 -2.74 -14.43
N GLY A 49 4.94 -2.06 -14.01
CA GLY A 49 3.56 -2.47 -14.28
C GLY A 49 3.13 -3.73 -13.53
N LEU A 50 3.87 -4.10 -12.49
CA LEU A 50 3.66 -5.33 -11.72
C LEU A 50 2.70 -5.07 -10.55
N THR A 51 2.09 -6.14 -10.03
CA THR A 51 1.21 -6.11 -8.86
C THR A 51 1.95 -6.58 -7.60
N LEU A 52 1.37 -6.35 -6.42
CA LEU A 52 1.90 -6.92 -5.17
C LEU A 52 1.91 -8.45 -5.21
N ALA A 53 0.90 -9.07 -5.83
CA ALA A 53 0.82 -10.53 -5.99
C ALA A 53 2.02 -11.11 -6.76
N ALA A 54 2.61 -10.36 -7.69
CA ALA A 54 3.79 -10.78 -8.43
C ALA A 54 5.02 -11.04 -7.52
N LEU A 55 5.06 -10.47 -6.31
CA LEU A 55 6.12 -10.76 -5.34
C LEU A 55 6.01 -12.14 -4.68
N ASN A 56 4.81 -12.73 -4.65
CA ASN A 56 4.61 -14.07 -4.08
C ASN A 56 4.91 -15.19 -5.09
N GLU A 57 4.98 -14.85 -6.37
CA GLU A 57 5.23 -15.77 -7.49
C GLU A 57 6.74 -15.86 -7.84
N ALA A 58 7.59 -15.07 -7.19
CA ALA A 58 9.04 -14.96 -7.42
C ALA A 58 9.85 -15.71 -6.36
#